data_AF-A0A960S6H2-F1
#
_entry.id   AF-A0A960S6H2-F1
#
_cell.length_a   1.000
_cell.length_b   1.000
_cell.length_c   1.000
_cell.angle_alpha   90.00
_cell.angle_beta   90.00
_cell.angle_gamma   90.00
#
_symmetry.space_group_name_H-M   'P 1'
#
loop_
_entity.id
_entity.type
_entity.pdbx_description
1 polymer ?
#
loop_
_entity_poly.entity_id
_entity_poly.type
_entity_poly.pdbx_seq_one_letter_code
_entity_poly.pdbx_strand_id
1 'polypeptide(L)' 'MYGLEKQPSDGFEFDLEKEVKASPERKKEVLKLAEDTAKGLKEAIRDADPHSKEFEKFGKLLHGCIAMQTVIQRVR' A
#
# COMPACT_ATOMS: atom_id res chain seq x y z
N MET A 1 32.67 4.10 -34.01
CA MET A 1 31.89 5.30 -33.65
C MET A 1 31.58 5.21 -32.18
N TYR A 2 31.84 6.27 -31.42
CA TYR A 2 31.74 6.27 -29.96
C TYR A 2 30.30 6.08 -29.49
N GLY A 3 30.15 5.22 -28.48
CA GLY A 3 28.90 4.84 -27.84
C GLY A 3 28.21 6.01 -27.17
N LEU A 4 26.92 6.14 -27.48
CA LEU A 4 25.94 6.82 -26.64
C LEU A 4 24.90 5.77 -26.29
N GLU A 5 25.31 4.80 -25.47
CA GLU A 5 24.36 3.93 -24.80
C GLU A 5 23.56 4.81 -23.85
N LYS A 6 22.28 5.00 -24.17
CA LYS A 6 21.33 5.69 -23.29
C LYS A 6 21.32 4.89 -21.98
N GLN A 7 21.86 5.47 -20.90
CA GLN A 7 21.70 4.85 -19.59
C GLN A 7 20.19 4.64 -19.38
N PRO A 8 19.75 3.44 -18.98
CA PRO A 8 18.36 3.20 -18.67
C PRO A 8 17.98 4.24 -17.62
N SER A 9 17.03 5.12 -17.95
CA SER A 9 16.53 6.05 -16.97
C SER A 9 15.89 5.21 -15.88
N ASP A 10 16.40 5.29 -14.66
CA ASP A 10 15.71 4.76 -13.50
C ASP A 10 14.28 5.32 -13.56
N GLY A 11 13.30 4.43 -13.58
CA GLY A 11 11.89 4.81 -13.70
C GLY A 11 11.52 5.82 -12.62
N PHE A 12 10.44 6.58 -12.84
CA PHE A 12 9.94 7.48 -11.81
C PHE A 12 9.70 6.70 -10.51
N GLU A 13 10.41 7.10 -9.46
CA GLU A 13 10.35 6.47 -8.15
C GLU A 13 9.64 7.39 -7.18
N PHE A 14 8.58 6.88 -6.54
CA PHE A 14 7.81 7.61 -5.56
C PHE A 14 8.60 7.79 -4.26
N ASP A 15 8.34 8.86 -3.52
CA ASP A 15 9.05 9.13 -2.25
C ASP A 15 8.82 8.02 -1.22
N LEU A 16 7.60 7.48 -1.13
CA LEU A 16 7.30 6.33 -0.28
C LEU A 16 8.08 5.07 -0.71
N GLU A 17 8.30 4.89 -2.01
CA GLU A 17 9.08 3.77 -2.52
C GLU A 17 10.55 3.91 -2.08
N LYS A 18 11.13 5.11 -2.19
CA LYS A 18 12.48 5.42 -1.66
C LYS A 18 12.59 5.13 -0.18
N GLU A 19 11.64 5.63 0.62
CA GLU A 19 11.62 5.43 2.07
C GLU A 19 11.59 3.94 2.45
N VAL A 20 10.74 3.16 1.77
CA VAL A 20 10.54 1.74 2.03
C VAL A 20 11.75 0.90 1.60
N LYS A 21 12.41 1.25 0.49
CA LYS A 21 13.66 0.61 0.05
C LYS A 21 14.83 0.93 0.98
N ALA A 22 14.91 2.17 1.46
CA ALA A 22 15.99 2.62 2.32
C ALA A 22 15.93 2.03 3.74
N SER A 23 14.73 1.70 4.26
CA SER A 23 14.57 1.20 5.63
C SER A 23 13.58 0.03 5.74
N PRO A 24 14.07 -1.18 6.12
CA PRO A 24 13.21 -2.31 6.46
C PRO A 24 12.25 -2.03 7.62
N GLU A 25 12.61 -1.14 8.54
CA GLU A 25 11.75 -0.74 9.65
C GLU A 25 10.56 0.07 9.15
N ARG A 26 10.82 1.03 8.24
CA ARG A 26 9.77 1.82 7.60
C ARG A 26 8.79 0.93 6.82
N LYS A 27 9.30 -0.08 6.11
CA LYS A 27 8.47 -1.11 5.46
C LYS A 27 7.55 -1.81 6.46
N LYS A 28 8.07 -2.22 7.62
CA LYS A 28 7.29 -2.86 8.69
C LYS A 28 6.24 -1.91 9.28
N GLU A 29 6.59 -0.65 9.51
CA GLU A 29 5.65 0.37 10.02
C GLU A 29 4.46 0.56 9.08
N VAL A 30 4.72 0.74 7.78
CA VAL A 30 3.67 0.93 6.77
C VAL A 30 2.78 -0.30 6.67
N LEU A 31 3.38 -1.50 6.67
CA LEU A 31 2.61 -2.75 6.66
C LEU A 31 1.76 -2.92 7.91
N LYS A 32 2.31 -2.59 9.08
CA LYS A 32 1.59 -2.66 10.36
C LYS A 32 0.42 -1.67 10.39
N LEU A 33 0.64 -0.43 9.96
CA LEU A 33 -0.42 0.57 9.87
C LEU A 33 -1.56 0.10 8.97
N ALA A 34 -1.23 -0.45 7.79
CA ALA A 34 -2.23 -1.00 6.88
C ALA A 34 -2.97 -2.21 7.48
N GLU A 35 -2.29 -3.05 8.25
CA GLU A 35 -2.87 -4.19 8.94
C GLU A 35 -3.83 -3.77 10.05
N ASP A 36 -3.41 -2.86 10.92
CA ASP A 36 -4.22 -2.35 12.03
C ASP A 36 -5.46 -1.61 11.50
N THR A 37 -5.30 -0.84 10.43
CA THR A 37 -6.43 -0.19 9.73
C THR A 37 -7.38 -1.23 9.14
N ALA A 38 -6.87 -2.28 8.50
CA ALA A 38 -7.69 -3.35 7.94
C ALA A 38 -8.45 -4.13 9.02
N LYS A 39 -7.86 -4.34 10.20
CA LYS A 39 -8.55 -4.96 11.35
C LYS A 39 -9.71 -4.09 11.83
N GLY A 40 -9.46 -2.80 12.05
CA GLY A 40 -10.53 -1.87 12.45
C GLY A 40 -11.66 -1.77 11.41
N LEU A 41 -11.33 -1.78 10.12
CA LEU A 41 -12.34 -1.81 9.05
C LEU A 41 -13.17 -3.10 9.05
N LYS A 42 -12.56 -4.26 9.31
CA LYS A 42 -13.29 -5.54 9.41
C LYS A 42 -14.28 -5.55 10.58
N GLU A 43 -13.90 -4.95 11.70
CA GLU A 43 -14.80 -4.77 12.85
C GLU A 43 -15.96 -3.83 12.49
N ALA A 44 -15.66 -2.66 11.91
CA ALA A 44 -16.67 -1.71 11.46
C ALA A 44 -17.64 -2.31 10.42
N ILE A 45 -17.15 -3.14 9.51
CA ILE A 45 -17.98 -3.86 8.53
C ILE A 45 -18.91 -4.87 9.20
N ARG A 46 -18.44 -5.55 10.26
CA ARG A 46 -19.24 -6.55 10.97
C ARG A 46 -20.44 -5.91 11.66
N ASP A 47 -20.27 -4.69 12.15
CA ASP A 47 -21.31 -3.95 12.88
C ASP A 47 -22.19 -3.09 11.94
N ALA A 48 -21.77 -2.89 10.69
CA ALA A 48 -22.51 -2.09 9.71
C ALA A 48 -23.67 -2.85 9.05
N ASP A 49 -24.75 -2.14 8.75
CA ASP A 49 -25.86 -2.66 7.94
C ASP A 49 -25.35 -2.96 6.51
N PRO A 50 -25.53 -4.20 5.99
CA PRO A 50 -25.10 -4.59 4.63
C PRO A 50 -25.63 -3.71 3.49
N HIS A 51 -26.74 -3.01 3.69
CA HIS A 51 -27.34 -2.12 2.69
C HIS A 51 -26.96 -0.65 2.89
N SER A 52 -26.14 -0.34 3.89
CA SER A 52 -25.67 1.00 4.16
C SER A 52 -24.53 1.43 3.23
N LYS A 53 -24.46 2.74 2.98
CA LYS A 53 -23.30 3.35 2.29
C LYS A 53 -22.00 3.19 3.07
N GLU A 54 -22.08 3.02 4.39
CA GLU A 54 -20.94 2.82 5.27
C GLU A 54 -20.31 1.45 5.04
N PHE A 55 -21.12 0.40 4.92
CA PHE A 55 -20.66 -0.94 4.56
C PHE A 55 -19.89 -0.93 3.23
N GLU A 56 -20.43 -0.30 2.19
CA GLU A 56 -19.74 -0.17 0.91
C GLU A 56 -18.43 0.62 1.02
N LYS A 57 -18.43 1.72 1.78
CA LYS A 57 -17.25 2.57 1.97
C LYS A 57 -16.15 1.81 2.71
N PHE A 58 -16.50 1.12 3.80
CA PHE A 58 -15.53 0.32 4.56
C PHE A 58 -15.00 -0.86 3.75
N GLY A 59 -15.84 -1.52 2.95
CA GLY A 59 -15.41 -2.57 2.02
C GLY A 59 -14.38 -2.05 1.00
N LYS A 60 -14.62 -0.89 0.38
CA LYS A 60 -13.67 -0.26 -0.54
C LYS A 60 -12.34 0.10 0.13
N LEU A 61 -12.39 0.68 1.33
CA LEU A 61 -11.19 1.00 2.09
C LEU A 61 -10.41 -0.26 2.49
N LEU A 62 -11.10 -1.31 2.91
CA LEU A 62 -10.49 -2.58 3.28
C LEU A 62 -9.73 -3.19 2.10
N HIS A 63 -10.33 -3.19 0.91
CA HIS A 63 -9.65 -3.62 -0.31
C HIS A 63 -8.42 -2.74 -0.63
N GLY A 64 -8.52 -1.43 -0.41
CA GLY A 64 -7.39 -0.51 -0.54
C GLY A 64 -6.23 -0.86 0.39
N CYS A 65 -6.50 -1.16 1.66
CA CYS A 65 -5.48 -1.58 2.62
C CYS A 65 -4.78 -2.88 2.20
N ILE A 66 -5.54 -3.86 1.72
CA ILE A 66 -4.98 -5.15 1.24
C ILE A 66 -4.12 -4.94 -0.01
N ALA A 67 -4.58 -4.11 -0.95
CA ALA A 67 -3.81 -3.77 -2.14
C ALA A 67 -2.50 -3.05 -1.77
N MET A 68 -2.55 -2.11 -0.83
CA MET A 68 -1.37 -1.40 -0.31
C MET A 68 -0.36 -2.37 0.30
N GLN A 69 -0.80 -3.31 1.16
CA GLN A 69 0.08 -4.33 1.72
C GLN A 69 0.76 -5.15 0.62
N THR A 70 0.01 -5.55 -0.40
CA THR A 70 0.53 -6.31 -1.54
C THR A 70 1.58 -5.53 -2.32
N VAL A 71 1.34 -4.24 -2.57
CA VAL A 71 2.28 -3.36 -3.29
C VAL A 71 3.55 -3.15 -2.47
N ILE A 72 3.42 -2.79 -1.19
CA ILE A 72 4.57 -2.53 -0.31
C ILE A 72 5.43 -3.80 -0.14
N GLN A 73 4.82 -4.98 -0.07
CA GLN A 73 5.57 -6.25 -0.02
C GLN A 73 6.44 -6.46 -1.25
N ARG A 74 5.99 -6.01 -2.44
CA ARG A 74 6.70 -6.15 -3.72
C ARG A 74 7.83 -5.13 -3.91
N VAL A 75 7.84 -4.03 -3.16
CA VAL A 75 8.94 -3.07 -3.15
C VAL A 75 10.18 -3.76 -2.57
N ARG A 76 11.23 -3.89 -3.38
CA ARG A 76 12.51 -4.56 -3.06
C ARG A 76 13.56 -3.54 -2.67
#